data_AF-A0A8X6M8X1-F1
#
_entry.id   AF-A0A8X6M8X1-F1
#
_cell.length_a   1.000
_cell.length_b   1.000
_cell.length_c   1.000
_cell.angle_alpha   90.00
_cell.angle_beta   90.00
_cell.angle_gamma   90.00
#
_symmetry.space_group_name_H-M   'P 1'
#
loop_
_entity.id
_entity.type
_entity.pdbx_description
1 polymer ?
#
loop_
_entity_poly.entity_id
_entity_poly.type
_entity_poly.pdbx_seq_one_letter_code
_entity_poly.pdbx_strand_id
1 'polypeptide(L)'
;MSREAIEKLSNMFENGRTHIDDAERDERPSTATNSKIVARLNECILANVYITIDEISNKMDISYGSVHKIIADYLEPHDDCLLTEEHKGKLVESAFAFLQCYQKEGNEFLSTIVTASET
;
A
#
# COMPACT_ATOMS: atom_id res chain seq x y z
N MET A 1 1.43 34.89 -23.63
CA MET A 1 -0.03 34.83 -23.42
C MET A 1 -0.70 35.56 -24.58
N SER A 2 -1.54 34.89 -25.37
CA SER A 2 -2.25 35.54 -26.48
C SER A 2 -3.42 36.38 -25.96
N ARG A 3 -3.90 37.34 -26.77
CA ARG A 3 -5.07 38.16 -26.43
C ARG A 3 -6.31 37.30 -26.18
N GLU A 4 -6.52 36.26 -26.98
CA GLU A 4 -7.60 35.28 -26.80
C GLU A 4 -7.51 34.54 -25.45
N ALA A 5 -6.29 34.19 -25.00
CA ALA A 5 -6.12 33.52 -23.72
C ALA A 5 -6.51 34.44 -22.54
N ILE A 6 -6.20 35.74 -22.64
CA ILE A 6 -6.56 36.75 -21.63
C ILE A 6 -8.07 36.95 -21.59
N GLU A 7 -8.73 37.07 -22.75
CA GLU A 7 -10.19 37.22 -22.84
C GLU A 7 -10.92 35.99 -22.30
N LYS A 8 -10.44 34.78 -22.62
CA LYS A 8 -11.00 33.54 -22.08
C LYS A 8 -10.87 33.47 -20.55
N LEU A 9 -9.71 33.84 -20.01
CA LEU A 9 -9.46 33.84 -18.57
C LEU A 9 -10.38 34.85 -17.86
N SER A 10 -10.52 36.06 -18.42
CA SER A 10 -11.42 37.11 -17.90
C SER A 10 -12.86 36.63 -17.83
N ASN A 11 -13.37 36.02 -18.90
CA ASN A 11 -14.71 35.43 -18.93
C ASN A 11 -14.88 34.30 -17.90
N MET A 12 -13.85 33.50 -17.64
CA MET A 12 -13.91 32.44 -16.63
C MET A 12 -14.03 33.01 -15.21
N PHE A 13 -13.30 34.10 -14.90
CA PHE A 13 -13.42 34.80 -13.61
C PHE A 13 -14.76 35.51 -13.44
N GLU A 14 -15.27 36.17 -14.49
CA GLU A 14 -16.60 36.80 -14.48
C GLU A 14 -17.72 35.77 -14.26
N ASN A 15 -17.56 34.56 -14.78
CA ASN A 15 -18.47 33.43 -14.55
C ASN A 15 -18.27 32.74 -13.19
N GLY A 16 -17.52 33.35 -12.27
CA GLY A 16 -17.41 32.90 -10.88
C GLY A 16 -16.33 31.85 -10.59
N ARG A 17 -15.44 31.55 -11.55
CA ARG A 17 -14.26 30.71 -11.27
C ARG A 17 -13.29 31.46 -10.36
N THR A 18 -12.95 30.89 -9.22
CA THR A 18 -12.01 31.51 -8.26
C THR A 18 -10.61 30.91 -8.28
N HIS A 19 -10.43 29.76 -8.96
CA HIS A 19 -9.17 29.03 -9.02
C HIS A 19 -8.39 29.29 -10.31
N ILE A 20 -7.07 29.39 -10.20
CA ILE A 20 -6.18 29.64 -11.35
C ILE A 20 -5.73 28.35 -12.05
N ASP A 21 -5.56 27.25 -11.31
CA ASP A 21 -5.14 25.95 -11.84
C ASP A 21 -6.04 25.46 -12.97
N ASP A 22 -5.47 24.70 -13.90
CA ASP A 22 -6.22 24.05 -14.96
C ASP A 22 -7.31 23.14 -14.37
N ALA A 23 -8.46 23.06 -15.05
CA ALA A 23 -9.44 22.04 -14.73
C ALA A 23 -8.82 20.66 -14.94
N GLU A 24 -9.25 19.69 -14.13
CA GLU A 24 -8.87 18.30 -14.30
C GLU A 24 -9.10 17.90 -15.76
N ARG A 25 -8.02 17.52 -16.44
CA ARG A 25 -8.10 17.09 -17.83
C ARG A 25 -8.45 15.62 -17.80
N ASP A 26 -9.35 15.20 -18.68
CA ASP A 26 -9.56 13.78 -18.95
C ASP A 26 -8.22 13.20 -19.44
N GLU A 27 -7.50 12.55 -18.53
CA GLU A 27 -6.35 11.74 -18.89
C GLU A 27 -6.84 10.58 -19.76
N ARG A 28 -6.05 10.22 -20.76
CA ARG A 28 -6.36 9.03 -21.54
C ARG A 28 -6.42 7.84 -20.57
N PRO A 29 -7.52 7.07 -20.52
CA PRO A 29 -7.60 5.91 -19.65
C PRO A 29 -6.44 4.98 -19.97
N SER A 30 -5.60 4.72 -18.98
CA SER A 30 -4.54 3.72 -19.11
C SER A 30 -5.20 2.37 -19.37
N THR A 31 -5.05 1.84 -20.57
CA THR A 31 -5.61 0.52 -20.93
C THR A 31 -5.02 -0.61 -20.07
N ALA A 32 -3.88 -0.35 -19.41
CA ALA A 32 -3.21 -1.29 -18.51
C ALA A 32 -3.82 -1.30 -17.08
N THR A 33 -4.63 -0.30 -16.73
CA THR A 33 -5.21 -0.17 -15.39
C THR A 33 -6.65 -0.68 -15.39
N ASN A 34 -6.80 -2.01 -15.47
CA ASN A 34 -8.10 -2.68 -15.30
C ASN A 34 -8.22 -3.20 -13.85
N SER A 35 -9.41 -3.17 -13.26
CA SER A 35 -9.65 -3.68 -11.90
C SER A 35 -9.16 -5.13 -11.71
N LYS A 36 -9.26 -5.97 -12.76
CA LYS A 36 -8.71 -7.33 -12.75
C LYS A 36 -7.19 -7.36 -12.60
N ILE A 37 -6.49 -6.43 -13.24
CA ILE A 37 -5.02 -6.32 -13.17
C ILE A 37 -4.61 -5.83 -11.78
N VAL A 38 -5.32 -4.81 -11.26
CA VAL A 38 -5.10 -4.28 -9.91
C VAL A 38 -5.28 -5.38 -8.86
N ALA A 39 -6.37 -6.17 -8.94
CA ALA A 39 -6.62 -7.26 -8.00
C ALA A 39 -5.52 -8.33 -8.03
N ARG A 40 -5.09 -8.77 -9.23
CA ARG A 40 -4.00 -9.74 -9.36
C ARG A 40 -2.68 -9.19 -8.82
N LEU A 41 -2.38 -7.93 -9.09
CA LEU A 41 -1.16 -7.27 -8.59
C LEU A 41 -1.17 -7.22 -7.06
N ASN A 42 -2.30 -6.88 -6.46
CA ASN A 42 -2.48 -6.90 -5.00
C ASN A 42 -2.28 -8.32 -4.43
N GLU A 43 -2.86 -9.35 -5.04
CA GLU A 43 -2.62 -10.75 -4.64
C GLU A 43 -1.14 -11.13 -4.69
N CYS A 44 -0.39 -10.63 -5.68
CA CYS A 44 1.05 -10.90 -5.79
C CYS A 44 1.86 -10.22 -4.69
N ILE A 45 1.50 -8.99 -4.32
CA ILE A 45 2.13 -8.26 -3.22
C ILE A 45 1.79 -8.93 -1.88
N LEU A 46 0.52 -9.27 -1.65
CA LEU A 46 0.09 -9.97 -0.42
C LEU A 46 0.74 -11.35 -0.26
N ALA A 47 1.02 -12.04 -1.37
CA ALA A 47 1.71 -13.33 -1.34
C ALA A 47 3.21 -13.21 -0.99
N ASN A 48 3.85 -12.10 -1.38
CA ASN A 48 5.23 -11.79 -1.03
C ASN A 48 5.44 -10.28 -1.05
N VAL A 49 5.44 -9.67 0.12
CA VAL A 49 5.52 -8.22 0.28
C VAL A 49 6.85 -7.65 -0.23
N TYR A 50 7.92 -8.46 -0.22
CA TYR A 50 9.24 -8.06 -0.70
C TYR A 50 9.41 -8.16 -2.21
N ILE A 51 8.35 -8.51 -2.94
CA ILE A 51 8.43 -8.64 -4.38
C ILE A 51 8.78 -7.28 -5.01
N THR A 52 9.79 -7.28 -5.86
CA THR A 52 10.23 -6.06 -6.54
C THR A 52 9.29 -5.69 -7.68
N ILE A 53 9.25 -4.40 -8.05
CA ILE A 53 8.46 -3.92 -9.20
C ILE A 53 8.89 -4.65 -10.48
N ASP A 54 10.18 -4.97 -10.63
CA ASP A 54 10.70 -5.71 -11.79
C ASP A 54 10.18 -7.16 -11.83
N GLU A 55 10.17 -7.85 -10.69
CA GLU A 55 9.58 -9.19 -10.59
C GLU A 55 8.07 -9.19 -10.88
N ILE A 56 7.32 -8.19 -10.37
CA ILE A 56 5.90 -8.05 -10.70
C ILE A 56 5.71 -7.79 -12.19
N SER A 57 6.48 -6.87 -12.77
CA SER A 57 6.48 -6.50 -14.19
C SER A 57 6.66 -7.75 -15.06
N ASN A 58 7.70 -8.55 -14.77
CA ASN A 58 8.00 -9.78 -15.49
C ASN A 58 6.93 -10.86 -15.28
N LYS A 59 6.39 -11.00 -14.07
CA LYS A 59 5.38 -12.02 -13.73
C LYS A 59 4.02 -11.72 -14.37
N MET A 60 3.67 -10.45 -14.52
CA MET A 60 2.36 -10.01 -15.02
C MET A 60 2.36 -9.61 -16.49
N ASP A 61 3.53 -9.52 -17.12
CA ASP A 61 3.72 -8.97 -18.46
C ASP A 61 3.14 -7.55 -18.60
N ILE A 62 3.44 -6.72 -17.60
CA ILE A 62 3.00 -5.32 -17.49
C ILE A 62 4.24 -4.45 -17.45
N SER A 63 4.21 -3.29 -18.11
CA SER A 63 5.35 -2.38 -18.04
C SER A 63 5.63 -1.91 -16.61
N TYR A 64 6.90 -1.81 -16.26
CA TYR A 64 7.38 -1.28 -14.98
C TYR A 64 6.64 0.00 -14.53
N GLY A 65 6.50 0.96 -15.44
CA GLY A 65 5.80 2.23 -15.15
C GLY A 65 4.32 2.05 -14.84
N SER A 66 3.64 1.07 -15.44
CA SER A 66 2.24 0.78 -15.15
C SER A 66 2.10 0.09 -13.79
N VAL A 67 3.01 -0.83 -13.44
CA VAL A 67 3.07 -1.43 -12.10
C VAL A 67 3.26 -0.35 -11.04
N HIS A 68 4.21 0.56 -11.24
CA HIS A 68 4.45 1.68 -10.33
C HIS A 68 3.21 2.58 -10.19
N LYS A 69 2.57 2.96 -11.31
CA LYS A 69 1.34 3.77 -11.28
C LYS A 69 0.21 3.06 -10.54
N ILE A 70 0.04 1.75 -10.76
CA ILE A 70 -1.00 0.97 -10.08
C ILE A 70 -0.76 0.91 -8.57
N ILE A 71 0.49 0.66 -8.14
CA ILE A 71 0.84 0.64 -6.72
C ILE A 71 0.58 2.01 -6.08
N ALA A 72 1.02 3.10 -6.72
CA ALA A 72 0.89 4.45 -6.17
C ALA A 72 -0.56 4.97 -6.11
N ASP A 73 -1.34 4.70 -7.17
CA ASP A 73 -2.66 5.32 -7.33
C ASP A 73 -3.80 4.44 -6.76
N TYR A 74 -3.60 3.13 -6.62
CA TYR A 74 -4.69 2.18 -6.32
C TYR A 74 -4.42 1.23 -5.15
N LEU A 75 -3.18 1.06 -4.69
CA LEU A 75 -2.86 0.20 -3.55
C LEU A 75 -2.39 1.06 -2.38
N GLU A 76 -2.90 0.75 -1.18
CA GLU A 76 -2.35 1.32 0.04
C GLU A 76 -1.01 0.65 0.35
N PRO A 77 0.01 1.40 0.81
CA PRO A 77 1.25 0.81 1.27
C PRO A 77 0.96 -0.14 2.43
N HIS A 78 1.39 -1.39 2.29
CA HIS A 78 1.26 -2.37 3.37
C HIS A 78 2.34 -2.12 4.42
N ASP A 79 1.92 -1.75 5.64
CA ASP A 79 2.77 -1.67 6.84
C ASP A 79 3.14 -3.09 7.30
N ASP A 80 3.96 -3.79 6.52
CA ASP A 80 4.33 -5.16 6.83
C ASP A 80 5.60 -5.18 7.68
N CYS A 81 5.41 -5.54 8.95
CA CYS A 81 6.49 -5.95 9.82
C CYS A 81 7.25 -7.12 9.18
N LEU A 82 8.55 -6.91 8.94
CA LEU A 82 9.45 -7.78 8.19
C LEU A 82 9.81 -9.11 8.91
N LEU A 83 8.81 -9.95 9.18
CA LEU A 83 9.02 -11.29 9.74
C LEU A 83 9.15 -12.32 8.60
N THR A 84 10.31 -12.98 8.51
CA THR A 84 10.48 -14.16 7.66
C THR A 84 9.57 -15.29 8.14
N GLU A 85 9.24 -16.26 7.28
CA GLU A 85 8.45 -17.44 7.68
C GLU A 85 9.08 -18.20 8.86
N GLU A 86 10.41 -18.22 8.94
CA GLU A 86 11.13 -18.78 10.08
C GLU A 86 10.87 -17.97 11.38
N HIS A 87 10.93 -16.64 11.31
CA HIS A 87 10.62 -15.79 12.47
C HIS A 87 9.15 -15.95 12.90
N LYS A 88 8.22 -16.08 11.96
CA LYS A 88 6.81 -16.38 12.25
C LYS A 88 6.65 -17.73 12.95
N GLY A 89 7.32 -18.77 12.45
CA GLY A 89 7.32 -20.09 13.07
C GLY A 89 7.82 -20.06 14.52
N LYS A 90 8.96 -19.42 14.76
CA LYS A 90 9.54 -19.25 16.12
C LYS A 90 8.63 -18.46 17.05
N LEU A 91 7.99 -17.40 16.55
CA LEU A 91 7.04 -16.60 17.32
C LEU A 91 5.83 -17.44 17.72
N VAL A 92 5.25 -18.20 16.78
CA VAL A 92 4.10 -19.08 17.03
C VAL A 92 4.45 -20.17 18.04
N GLU A 93 5.61 -20.81 17.90
CA GLU A 93 6.07 -21.85 18.82
C GLU A 93 6.23 -21.30 20.25
N SER A 94 6.89 -20.15 20.37
CA SER A 94 7.11 -19.49 21.65
C SER A 94 5.77 -19.08 22.29
N ALA A 95 4.89 -18.43 21.52
CA ALA A 95 3.57 -18.03 21.98
C ALA A 95 2.71 -19.23 22.42
N PHE A 96 2.80 -20.35 21.70
CA PHE A 96 2.10 -21.57 22.06
C PHE A 96 2.60 -22.15 23.38
N ALA A 97 3.91 -22.16 23.63
CA ALA A 97 4.48 -22.58 24.91
C ALA A 97 3.99 -21.69 26.07
N PHE A 98 3.98 -20.37 25.89
CA PHE A 98 3.43 -19.42 26.88
C PHE A 98 1.94 -19.69 27.15
N LEU A 99 1.15 -19.97 26.10
CA LEU A 99 -0.26 -20.27 26.22
C LEU A 99 -0.50 -21.56 27.01
N GLN A 100 0.30 -22.60 26.79
CA GLN A 100 0.19 -23.86 27.54
C GLN A 100 0.47 -23.65 29.04
N CYS A 101 1.51 -22.88 29.38
CA CYS A 101 1.79 -22.52 30.77
C CYS A 101 0.62 -21.76 31.39
N TYR A 102 0.07 -20.77 30.67
CA TYR A 102 -1.09 -20.02 31.14
C TYR A 102 -2.34 -20.91 31.31
N GLN A 103 -2.60 -21.85 30.41
CA GLN A 103 -3.74 -22.76 30.53
C GLN A 103 -3.63 -23.68 31.75
N LYS A 104 -2.41 -24.03 32.16
CA LYS A 104 -2.14 -24.91 33.30
C LYS A 104 -2.17 -24.17 34.65
N GLU A 105 -1.56 -22.98 34.70
CA GLU A 105 -1.25 -22.26 35.93
C GLU A 105 -2.05 -20.95 36.09
N GLY A 106 -2.75 -20.53 35.04
CA GLY A 106 -3.59 -19.34 35.04
C GLY A 106 -2.82 -18.06 35.37
N ASN A 107 -3.40 -17.21 36.21
CA ASN A 107 -2.81 -15.92 36.55
C ASN A 107 -1.58 -16.03 37.47
N GLU A 108 -1.34 -17.17 38.12
CA GLU A 108 -0.14 -17.39 38.93
C GLU A 108 1.12 -17.37 38.06
N PHE A 109 1.05 -17.96 36.86
CA PHE A 109 2.11 -17.90 35.87
C PHE A 109 2.47 -16.45 35.49
N LEU A 110 1.46 -15.62 35.19
CA LEU A 110 1.68 -14.22 34.82
C LEU A 110 2.33 -13.42 35.94
N SER A 111 2.00 -13.71 37.20
CA SER A 111 2.61 -13.05 38.36
C SER A 111 4.10 -13.32 38.52
N THR A 112 4.64 -14.32 37.83
CA THR A 112 6.05 -14.72 37.87
C THR A 112 6.88 -13.99 36.80
N ILE A 113 6.25 -13.41 35.78
CA ILE A 113 6.95 -12.79 34.65
C ILE A 113 7.38 -11.37 35.01
N VAL A 114 8.68 -11.08 34.85
CA VAL A 114 9.25 -9.74 34.94
C VAL A 114 9.88 -9.39 33.60
N THR A 115 9.43 -8.29 32.98
CA THR A 115 9.94 -7.82 31.68
C THR A 115 10.83 -6.60 31.84
N ALA A 116 11.93 -6.55 31.10
CA ALA A 116 12.80 -5.38 30.98
C ALA A 116 13.09 -5.12 29.50
N SER A 117 13.14 -3.85 29.12
CA SER A 117 13.55 -3.39 27.79
C SER A 117 14.46 -2.18 27.91
N GLU A 118 15.46 -2.08 27.04
CA GLU A 118 16.32 -0.91 26.91
C GLU A 118 15.72 0.07 25.89
N THR A 119 15.95 1.37 26.07
CA THR A 119 15.51 2.45 25.16
C THR A 119 16.72 3.18 24.61
#